data_AF-A0A9P4XVR5-F1
#
_entry.id   AF-A0A9P4XVR5-F1
#
_cell.length_a   1.000
_cell.length_b   1.000
_cell.length_c   1.000
_cell.angle_alpha   90.00
_cell.angle_beta   90.00
_cell.angle_gamma   90.00
#
_symmetry.space_group_name_H-M   'P 1'
#
loop_
_entity.id
_entity.type
_entity.pdbx_description
1 polymer ?
#
loop_
_entity_poly.entity_id
_entity_poly.type
_entity_poly.pdbx_seq_one_letter_code
_entity_poly.pdbx_strand_id
1 'polypeptide(L)'
;RSSIRSRLGCLTCKRRKVKCDEQRPRCSHCERLNLECKWHLAIVGQQSVQDSGSSVTLRTPVPESEPPSNGPLFQTPPLHAVNQLFDYASFMWDIGTENVWQQLNPDATTTTPVGVASGMERTTSAPTTDHTSVLAFSDTAVAENHRLMDYFSQAVTPPILADVETQKNWLAMRQILVGMSSSSRMVRWAVLAFSNLMLCRGDGAWMSSQQDHYKNATAEVAACDEQDPRVLSKPGTHRTNLLATLFFLSYIDIIEDRIEAAHSSLKRAHNIFEHGEKDTFTTTEKQFLLWIRLLDARAVSAGGEGLFLSKDEETLLVDAGSPNILKDAVENGKDDIAPGDIEDTLFQVLYQPGIVFFQKVQSFMGRISKIDPWHRSRGTVEDETEVMNMGQAIAVDLRKLYEQRPPLMDIAVAGKLTPPHISAHLSFVVTRAFRTYLSNYYASKIHLHRVVYKAFPLTSEATDALQQIKRLTRLIVEGLDHGDALPVNMLWPLLMLGSEEQDLRERAWIAGQILKMEKVAGNAKITAQVLEEVQLRQDQQKARVDIRSVMHAIFNRCFAIV
;
A
#
# COMPACT_ATOMS: atom_id res chain seq x y z
N ARG A 1 -28.67 -2.98 -53.05
CA ARG A 1 -27.41 -3.56 -52.50
C ARG A 1 -27.43 -3.42 -50.99
N SER A 2 -27.81 -4.47 -50.25
CA SER A 2 -27.82 -4.48 -48.79
C SER A 2 -26.42 -4.81 -48.26
N SER A 3 -25.69 -3.82 -47.74
CA SER A 3 -24.39 -4.08 -47.11
C SER A 3 -24.58 -4.60 -45.68
N ILE A 4 -23.94 -5.72 -45.38
CA ILE A 4 -23.83 -6.34 -44.06
C ILE A 4 -23.49 -5.26 -43.01
N ARG A 5 -24.34 -5.12 -41.98
CA ARG A 5 -24.08 -4.20 -40.85
C ARG A 5 -22.86 -4.70 -40.11
N SER A 6 -21.82 -3.88 -40.00
CA SER A 6 -20.61 -4.29 -39.29
C SER A 6 -20.93 -4.55 -37.81
N ARG A 7 -20.49 -5.70 -37.31
CA ARG A 7 -20.70 -6.11 -35.91
C ARG A 7 -19.87 -5.28 -34.94
N LEU A 8 -18.82 -4.60 -35.41
CA LEU A 8 -17.82 -3.93 -34.58
C LEU A 8 -17.98 -2.41 -34.47
N GLY A 9 -18.94 -1.80 -35.17
CA GLY A 9 -19.19 -0.35 -35.09
C GLY A 9 -19.54 0.16 -33.68
N CYS A 10 -19.19 1.42 -33.39
CA CYS A 10 -19.49 2.07 -32.12
C CYS A 10 -21.01 2.13 -31.85
N LEU A 11 -21.38 2.16 -30.57
CA LEU A 11 -22.76 2.22 -30.09
C LEU A 11 -23.51 3.44 -30.64
N THR A 12 -22.81 4.56 -30.79
CA THR A 12 -23.40 5.82 -31.27
C THR A 12 -23.77 5.74 -32.75
N CYS A 13 -22.89 5.22 -33.61
CA CYS A 13 -23.19 5.00 -35.03
C CYS A 13 -24.27 3.92 -35.22
N LYS A 14 -24.23 2.85 -34.42
CA LYS A 14 -25.27 1.81 -34.41
C LYS A 14 -26.65 2.38 -34.05
N ARG A 15 -26.74 3.19 -33.00
CA ARG A 15 -27.99 3.87 -32.58
C ARG A 15 -28.54 4.78 -33.69
N ARG A 16 -27.64 5.49 -34.38
CA ARG A 16 -27.99 6.41 -35.47
C ARG A 16 -28.20 5.73 -36.83
N LYS A 17 -28.05 4.41 -36.91
CA LYS A 17 -28.20 3.61 -38.14
C LYS A 17 -27.30 4.08 -39.30
N VAL A 18 -26.12 4.62 -38.98
CA VAL A 18 -25.09 5.03 -39.96
C VAL A 18 -23.90 4.06 -39.93
N LYS A 19 -23.24 3.85 -41.07
CA LYS A 19 -22.06 2.98 -41.15
C LYS A 19 -20.91 3.58 -40.35
N CYS A 20 -20.34 2.81 -39.43
CA CYS A 20 -19.15 3.18 -38.67
C CYS A 20 -17.89 2.77 -39.44
N ASP A 21 -16.88 3.62 -39.43
CA ASP A 21 -15.54 3.39 -39.98
C ASP A 21 -14.60 2.66 -39.00
N GLU A 22 -15.10 2.31 -37.81
CA GLU A 22 -14.41 1.46 -36.81
C GLU A 22 -13.09 2.02 -36.25
N GLN A 23 -12.72 3.26 -36.59
CA GLN A 23 -11.57 3.95 -36.02
C GLN A 23 -11.75 4.21 -34.52
N ARG A 24 -10.68 3.97 -33.76
CA ARG A 24 -10.61 4.18 -32.30
C ARG A 24 -9.56 5.26 -31.99
N PRO A 25 -9.75 6.11 -30.96
CA PRO A 25 -10.78 6.04 -29.92
C PRO A 25 -12.16 6.59 -30.32
N ARG A 26 -12.22 7.48 -31.31
CA ARG A 26 -13.46 8.02 -31.88
C ARG A 26 -13.50 7.69 -33.37
N CYS A 27 -14.67 7.29 -33.86
CA CYS A 27 -14.89 7.08 -35.28
C CYS A 27 -15.08 8.43 -36.00
N SER A 28 -14.66 8.55 -37.27
CA SER A 28 -14.69 9.82 -38.03
C SER A 28 -16.08 10.46 -38.04
N HIS A 29 -17.13 9.65 -37.98
CA HIS A 29 -18.51 10.13 -38.00
C HIS A 29 -18.95 10.75 -36.67
N CYS A 30 -18.49 10.21 -35.54
CA CYS A 30 -18.73 10.78 -34.22
C CYS A 30 -17.85 12.01 -33.99
N GLU A 31 -16.62 12.02 -34.51
CA GLU A 31 -15.71 13.15 -34.42
C GLU A 31 -16.24 14.38 -35.16
N ARG A 32 -16.55 14.25 -36.45
CA ARG A 32 -17.07 15.35 -37.28
C ARG A 32 -18.36 15.98 -36.73
N LEU A 33 -19.21 15.18 -36.11
CA LEU A 33 -20.50 15.63 -35.57
C LEU A 33 -20.44 15.99 -34.08
N ASN A 34 -19.23 15.99 -33.51
CA ASN A 34 -18.97 16.19 -32.09
C ASN A 34 -19.89 15.37 -31.16
N LEU A 35 -20.12 14.10 -31.51
CA LEU A 35 -20.90 13.17 -30.71
C LEU A 35 -20.00 12.30 -29.84
N GLU A 36 -20.53 11.89 -28.69
CA GLU A 36 -19.92 10.90 -27.82
C GLU A 36 -19.77 9.56 -28.56
N CYS A 37 -18.57 8.96 -28.59
CA CYS A 37 -18.29 7.72 -29.31
C CYS A 37 -18.07 6.57 -28.33
N LYS A 38 -19.11 5.75 -28.10
CA LYS A 38 -19.08 4.65 -27.11
C LYS A 38 -18.86 3.30 -27.79
N TRP A 39 -17.98 2.45 -27.24
CA TRP A 39 -17.71 1.09 -27.73
C TRP A 39 -18.15 0.04 -26.68
N HIS A 40 -18.37 -1.21 -27.09
CA HIS A 40 -18.62 -2.30 -26.12
C HIS A 40 -17.31 -2.61 -25.37
N LEU A 41 -17.36 -2.64 -24.04
CA LEU A 41 -16.30 -3.19 -23.19
C LEU A 41 -16.40 -4.73 -23.29
N ALA A 42 -15.37 -5.39 -23.81
CA ALA A 42 -15.34 -6.84 -23.88
C ALA A 42 -14.79 -7.40 -22.56
N ILE A 43 -15.62 -8.11 -21.81
CA ILE A 43 -15.21 -8.98 -20.69
C ILE A 43 -14.47 -10.17 -21.31
N VAL A 44 -13.17 -10.29 -21.05
CA VAL A 44 -12.40 -11.47 -21.47
C VAL A 44 -12.64 -12.58 -20.45
N GLY A 45 -13.46 -13.55 -20.82
CA GLY A 45 -13.62 -14.82 -20.09
C GLY A 45 -12.40 -15.71 -20.30
N GLN A 46 -11.90 -16.28 -19.20
CA GLN A 46 -10.88 -17.32 -19.17
C GLN A 46 -11.33 -18.52 -20.01
N GLN A 47 -10.48 -18.95 -20.96
CA GLN A 47 -10.56 -20.29 -21.55
C GLN A 47 -9.37 -21.09 -21.04
N SER A 48 -9.69 -22.11 -20.24
CA SER A 48 -8.81 -23.17 -19.77
C SER A 48 -8.37 -24.04 -20.96
N VAL A 49 -7.07 -24.14 -21.19
CA VAL A 49 -6.47 -25.21 -21.98
C VAL A 49 -5.94 -26.26 -21.00
N GLN A 50 -6.56 -27.42 -21.03
CA GLN A 50 -6.08 -28.65 -20.39
C GLN A 50 -4.85 -29.12 -21.15
N ASP A 51 -3.76 -29.42 -20.46
CA ASP A 51 -2.74 -30.31 -21.02
C ASP A 51 -2.25 -31.31 -19.97
N SER A 52 -2.11 -32.54 -20.45
CA SER A 52 -1.80 -33.76 -19.70
C SER A 52 -0.33 -34.10 -19.88
N GLY A 53 0.38 -34.54 -18.84
CA GLY A 53 1.71 -35.12 -19.07
C GLY A 53 2.64 -35.26 -17.87
N SER A 54 2.49 -36.40 -17.18
CA SER A 54 3.56 -37.32 -16.76
C SER A 54 4.73 -36.84 -15.87
N SER A 55 4.71 -37.42 -14.67
CA SER A 55 5.74 -37.49 -13.65
C SER A 55 6.99 -38.27 -14.10
N VAL A 56 8.19 -37.73 -13.83
CA VAL A 56 9.43 -38.52 -13.69
C VAL A 56 10.25 -37.93 -12.54
N THR A 57 10.43 -38.73 -11.50
CA THR A 57 11.28 -38.50 -10.32
C THR A 57 12.66 -39.10 -10.55
N LEU A 58 13.73 -38.38 -10.22
CA LEU A 58 15.08 -38.94 -10.07
C LEU A 58 15.68 -38.45 -8.75
N ARG A 59 15.88 -39.41 -7.84
CA ARG A 59 16.62 -39.29 -6.57
C ARG A 59 18.09 -39.61 -6.81
N THR A 60 18.97 -38.98 -6.05
CA THR A 60 20.35 -39.43 -5.82
C THR A 60 20.73 -39.20 -4.34
N PRO A 61 21.62 -40.03 -3.74
CA PRO A 61 21.62 -40.34 -2.30
C PRO A 61 22.70 -39.63 -1.48
N VAL A 62 22.50 -39.65 -0.15
CA VAL A 62 23.41 -39.25 0.94
C VAL A 62 24.04 -40.51 1.56
N PRO A 63 25.28 -40.47 2.09
CA PRO A 63 25.78 -41.48 3.02
C PRO A 63 25.91 -40.96 4.48
N GLU A 64 25.09 -41.56 5.33
CA GLU A 64 25.32 -42.25 6.62
C GLU A 64 26.50 -41.92 7.58
N SER A 65 26.14 -42.03 8.87
CA SER A 65 26.76 -41.67 10.15
C SER A 65 27.39 -42.86 10.93
N GLU A 66 28.12 -42.57 12.04
CA GLU A 66 28.11 -43.23 13.39
C GLU A 66 29.52 -43.39 14.08
N PRO A 67 29.68 -43.62 15.42
CA PRO A 67 28.89 -43.21 16.63
C PRO A 67 29.80 -42.91 17.90
N PRO A 68 29.49 -43.18 19.20
CA PRO A 68 29.59 -42.19 20.31
C PRO A 68 30.48 -42.62 21.53
N SER A 69 30.61 -41.77 22.57
CA SER A 69 31.05 -42.20 23.92
C SER A 69 30.63 -41.24 25.05
N ASN A 70 30.12 -41.81 26.17
CA ASN A 70 29.57 -41.17 27.37
C ASN A 70 30.65 -40.83 28.44
N GLY A 71 30.65 -39.62 29.04
CA GLY A 71 30.33 -39.30 30.46
C GLY A 71 31.55 -38.86 31.31
N PRO A 72 31.43 -38.25 32.53
CA PRO A 72 30.33 -37.52 33.18
C PRO A 72 30.68 -36.06 33.62
N LEU A 73 29.69 -35.40 34.23
CA LEU A 73 29.50 -33.95 34.45
C LEU A 73 30.38 -33.30 35.55
N PHE A 74 30.86 -32.08 35.24
CA PHE A 74 30.87 -30.90 36.13
C PHE A 74 31.10 -29.64 35.27
N GLN A 75 30.03 -29.01 34.75
CA GLN A 75 30.13 -27.70 34.12
C GLN A 75 28.89 -26.84 34.42
N THR A 76 29.21 -25.61 34.82
CA THR A 76 28.37 -24.41 34.92
C THR A 76 27.36 -24.27 33.78
N PRO A 77 26.12 -23.79 34.04
CA PRO A 77 25.12 -23.67 32.99
C PRO A 77 25.51 -22.59 31.96
N PRO A 78 25.36 -22.84 30.64
CA PRO A 78 25.65 -21.85 29.61
C PRO A 78 24.50 -20.85 29.41
N LEU A 79 24.87 -19.65 28.96
CA LEU A 79 24.02 -18.56 28.48
C LEU A 79 23.15 -18.97 27.27
N HIS A 80 22.15 -19.81 27.49
CA HIS A 80 21.15 -20.14 26.48
C HIS A 80 19.70 -20.09 26.97
N ALA A 81 19.48 -19.75 28.24
CA ALA A 81 18.14 -19.58 28.81
C ALA A 81 17.62 -18.12 28.81
N VAL A 82 18.38 -17.17 28.23
CA VAL A 82 17.97 -15.75 28.15
C VAL A 82 17.61 -15.33 26.72
N ASN A 83 17.91 -16.16 25.72
CA ASN A 83 17.59 -15.88 24.30
C ASN A 83 16.22 -16.40 23.85
N GLN A 84 15.39 -16.95 24.75
CA GLN A 84 14.01 -17.36 24.44
C GLN A 84 12.94 -16.40 24.96
N LEU A 85 13.33 -15.21 25.46
CA LEU A 85 12.40 -14.19 25.97
C LEU A 85 12.42 -12.88 25.18
N PHE A 86 13.24 -12.74 24.15
CA PHE A 86 13.31 -11.53 23.33
C PHE A 86 13.55 -11.88 21.86
N ASP A 87 12.47 -12.19 21.16
CA ASP A 87 12.44 -12.27 19.70
C ASP A 87 11.27 -11.41 19.15
N TYR A 88 11.50 -10.10 19.09
CA TYR A 88 10.52 -9.10 18.65
C TYR A 88 10.68 -8.74 17.15
N ALA A 89 11.70 -9.27 16.46
CA ALA A 89 12.01 -8.91 15.07
C ALA A 89 11.73 -10.03 14.05
N SER A 90 11.64 -11.31 14.47
CA SER A 90 11.16 -12.38 13.58
C SER A 90 9.73 -12.14 13.10
N PHE A 91 8.92 -11.39 13.87
CA PHE A 91 7.53 -11.10 13.54
C PHE A 91 7.34 -10.01 12.46
N MET A 92 8.39 -9.29 12.06
CA MET A 92 8.30 -8.31 10.97
C MET A 92 8.40 -8.94 9.57
N TRP A 93 8.85 -10.20 9.46
CA TRP A 93 9.13 -10.85 8.17
C TRP A 93 8.54 -12.27 8.01
N ASP A 94 7.75 -12.76 8.97
CA ASP A 94 7.01 -14.00 8.80
C ASP A 94 5.72 -13.78 7.95
N ILE A 95 5.90 -13.60 6.64
CA ILE A 95 4.84 -13.93 5.66
C ILE A 95 5.01 -15.41 5.31
N GLY A 96 4.65 -16.25 6.28
CA GLY A 96 4.40 -17.67 6.11
C GLY A 96 2.99 -17.96 6.62
N THR A 97 2.04 -18.15 5.71
CA THR A 97 0.69 -18.66 6.00
C THR A 97 0.70 -20.16 6.36
N GLU A 98 1.63 -20.60 7.21
CA GLU A 98 1.62 -21.95 7.76
C GLU A 98 1.85 -21.89 9.27
N ASN A 99 0.84 -22.36 10.03
CA ASN A 99 0.85 -22.74 11.46
C ASN A 99 0.12 -21.87 12.52
N VAL A 100 -0.78 -20.95 12.15
CA VAL A 100 -1.67 -20.30 13.16
C VAL A 100 -3.07 -20.94 13.25
N TRP A 101 -3.43 -21.90 12.39
CA TRP A 101 -4.80 -22.45 12.31
C TRP A 101 -5.05 -23.79 13.04
N GLN A 102 -4.21 -24.26 13.98
CA GLN A 102 -4.44 -25.58 14.60
C GLN A 102 -4.46 -25.69 16.12
N GLN A 103 -4.37 -24.62 16.91
CA GLN A 103 -4.41 -24.79 18.37
C GLN A 103 -5.24 -23.73 19.10
N LEU A 104 -6.57 -23.78 18.93
CA LEU A 104 -7.52 -23.34 19.96
C LEU A 104 -8.79 -24.21 19.90
N ASN A 105 -8.77 -25.33 20.61
CA ASN A 105 -9.98 -25.97 21.12
C ASN A 105 -9.62 -26.84 22.35
N PRO A 106 -9.64 -26.28 23.58
CA PRO A 106 -9.84 -27.10 24.76
C PRO A 106 -11.34 -27.20 25.07
N ASP A 107 -11.76 -28.40 25.48
CA ASP A 107 -13.08 -28.78 25.99
C ASP A 107 -14.15 -29.24 24.98
N ALA A 108 -13.90 -30.43 24.41
CA ALA A 108 -14.97 -31.39 24.15
C ALA A 108 -14.74 -32.64 25.02
N THR A 109 -15.19 -32.58 26.27
CA THR A 109 -15.31 -33.77 27.11
C THR A 109 -16.40 -34.69 26.57
N THR A 110 -15.96 -35.84 26.09
CA THR A 110 -16.75 -37.00 25.69
C THR A 110 -17.58 -37.53 26.85
N THR A 111 -18.91 -37.44 26.76
CA THR A 111 -19.81 -38.38 27.45
C THR A 111 -21.02 -38.67 26.56
N THR A 112 -21.03 -39.87 25.99
CA THR A 112 -22.23 -40.55 25.48
C THR A 112 -23.23 -40.80 26.61
N PRO A 113 -24.55 -40.86 26.31
CA PRO A 113 -25.15 -42.19 26.37
C PRO A 113 -26.11 -42.53 25.20
N VAL A 114 -26.17 -43.84 24.96
CA VAL A 114 -27.09 -44.55 24.07
C VAL A 114 -28.46 -44.71 24.74
N GLY A 115 -29.56 -44.64 23.98
CA GLY A 115 -30.73 -45.50 24.23
C GLY A 115 -32.15 -44.93 24.13
N VAL A 116 -32.76 -45.02 22.93
CA VAL A 116 -34.14 -45.49 22.58
C VAL A 116 -35.37 -44.96 23.35
N ALA A 117 -36.33 -44.33 22.64
CA ALA A 117 -37.70 -44.84 22.42
C ALA A 117 -38.65 -43.84 21.70
N SER A 118 -39.56 -44.41 20.91
CA SER A 118 -40.59 -43.83 20.03
C SER A 118 -41.59 -42.87 20.67
N GLY A 119 -42.12 -41.96 19.83
CA GLY A 119 -43.37 -41.24 20.08
C GLY A 119 -43.86 -40.54 18.81
N MET A 120 -44.74 -41.21 18.07
CA MET A 120 -45.41 -40.70 16.87
C MET A 120 -46.56 -39.77 17.28
N GLU A 121 -46.61 -38.56 16.74
CA GLU A 121 -47.88 -37.84 16.58
C GLU A 121 -47.80 -36.80 15.44
N ARG A 122 -48.93 -36.72 14.74
CA ARG A 122 -49.12 -36.15 13.41
C ARG A 122 -50.21 -35.10 13.56
N THR A 123 -49.95 -33.82 13.28
CA THR A 123 -51.02 -32.90 12.81
C THR A 123 -50.49 -31.58 12.23
N THR A 124 -50.97 -31.32 11.01
CA THR A 124 -51.42 -30.04 10.43
C THR A 124 -50.39 -28.95 10.13
N SER A 125 -50.14 -28.81 8.83
CA SER A 125 -49.50 -27.71 8.12
C SER A 125 -50.28 -26.39 8.19
N ALA A 126 -49.58 -25.31 8.51
CA ALA A 126 -49.92 -23.93 8.11
C ALA A 126 -48.62 -23.28 7.55
N PRO A 127 -48.69 -22.38 6.56
CA PRO A 127 -47.50 -21.85 5.91
C PRO A 127 -46.87 -20.77 6.80
N THR A 128 -45.83 -21.13 7.55
CA THR A 128 -44.98 -20.17 8.24
C THR A 128 -43.97 -19.59 7.25
N THR A 129 -44.02 -18.28 7.07
CA THR A 129 -43.03 -17.46 6.37
C THR A 129 -41.61 -17.73 6.89
N ASP A 130 -40.65 -17.76 5.95
CA ASP A 130 -39.21 -17.98 6.12
C ASP A 130 -38.53 -17.03 7.14
N HIS A 131 -38.72 -17.25 8.44
CA HIS A 131 -37.95 -16.59 9.49
C HIS A 131 -36.61 -17.30 9.78
N THR A 132 -36.51 -18.59 9.45
CA THR A 132 -35.33 -19.43 9.71
C THR A 132 -34.13 -19.06 8.83
N SER A 133 -34.39 -18.63 7.60
CA SER A 133 -33.37 -18.15 6.64
C SER A 133 -32.71 -16.85 7.09
N VAL A 134 -33.50 -15.89 7.59
CA VAL A 134 -33.02 -14.57 8.03
C VAL A 134 -32.20 -14.66 9.31
N LEU A 135 -32.60 -15.52 10.25
CA LEU A 135 -31.85 -15.74 11.50
C LEU A 135 -30.53 -16.47 11.24
N ALA A 136 -30.53 -17.50 10.37
CA ALA A 136 -29.31 -18.20 9.98
C ALA A 136 -28.32 -17.26 9.24
N PHE A 137 -28.81 -16.39 8.36
CA PHE A 137 -27.99 -15.40 7.66
C PHE A 137 -27.38 -14.37 8.64
N SER A 138 -28.18 -13.90 9.62
CA SER A 138 -27.72 -13.00 10.67
C SER A 138 -26.62 -13.63 11.52
N ASP A 139 -26.79 -14.89 11.96
CA ASP A 139 -25.81 -15.58 12.81
C ASP A 139 -24.50 -15.85 12.06
N THR A 140 -24.57 -16.24 10.79
CA THR A 140 -23.36 -16.41 9.96
C THR A 140 -22.61 -15.10 9.75
N ALA A 141 -23.33 -14.01 9.52
CA ALA A 141 -22.72 -12.71 9.27
C ALA A 141 -22.14 -12.08 10.53
N VAL A 142 -22.77 -12.31 11.69
CA VAL A 142 -22.20 -11.93 12.98
C VAL A 142 -20.91 -12.70 13.24
N ALA A 143 -20.89 -14.02 13.05
CA ALA A 143 -19.69 -14.83 13.24
C ALA A 143 -18.55 -14.42 12.29
N GLU A 144 -18.88 -14.10 11.04
CA GLU A 144 -17.94 -13.56 10.05
C GLU A 144 -17.33 -12.23 10.50
N ASN A 145 -18.16 -11.29 10.96
CA ASN A 145 -17.70 -9.99 11.45
C ASN A 145 -16.77 -10.14 12.67
N HIS A 146 -17.01 -11.12 13.55
CA HIS A 146 -16.11 -11.41 14.67
C HIS A 146 -14.74 -11.87 14.18
N ARG A 147 -14.69 -12.81 13.23
CA ARG A 147 -13.41 -13.30 12.65
C ARG A 147 -12.60 -12.19 11.98
N LEU A 148 -13.27 -11.31 11.24
CA LEU A 148 -12.62 -10.15 10.60
C LEU A 148 -12.06 -9.17 11.64
N MET A 149 -12.79 -8.94 12.72
CA MET A 149 -12.34 -8.06 13.80
C MET A 149 -11.19 -8.68 14.60
N ASP A 150 -11.24 -9.99 14.85
CA ASP A 150 -10.17 -10.76 15.50
C ASP A 150 -8.89 -10.69 14.67
N TYR A 151 -9.00 -10.87 13.34
CA TYR A 151 -7.89 -10.65 12.43
C TYR A 151 -7.32 -9.23 12.58
N PHE A 152 -8.17 -8.19 12.54
CA PHE A 152 -7.70 -6.81 12.67
C PHE A 152 -6.98 -6.56 13.99
N SER A 153 -7.45 -7.16 15.09
CA SER A 153 -6.84 -7.00 16.41
C SER A 153 -5.40 -7.54 16.50
N GLN A 154 -5.04 -8.43 15.57
CA GLN A 154 -3.73 -9.07 15.47
C GLN A 154 -2.92 -8.58 14.26
N ALA A 155 -3.53 -7.81 13.35
CA ALA A 155 -2.92 -7.38 12.10
C ALA A 155 -1.63 -6.58 12.31
N VAL A 156 -0.58 -6.94 11.59
CA VAL A 156 0.69 -6.22 11.51
C VAL A 156 0.51 -4.86 10.82
N THR A 157 1.52 -3.99 10.92
CA THR A 157 1.52 -2.69 10.25
C THR A 157 1.25 -2.88 8.75
N PRO A 158 0.22 -2.22 8.17
CA PRO A 158 -0.11 -2.38 6.77
C PRO A 158 1.08 -2.01 5.86
N PRO A 159 1.30 -2.70 4.73
CA PRO A 159 2.50 -2.53 3.90
C PRO A 159 2.78 -1.08 3.49
N ILE A 160 1.76 -0.31 3.14
CA ILE A 160 1.89 1.12 2.77
C ILE A 160 2.49 1.95 3.92
N LEU A 161 2.18 1.61 5.18
CA LEU A 161 2.63 2.31 6.37
C LEU A 161 3.98 1.79 6.91
N ALA A 162 4.42 0.60 6.50
CA ALA A 162 5.48 -0.15 7.16
C ALA A 162 6.82 0.59 7.29
N ASP A 163 7.19 1.44 6.33
CA ASP A 163 8.44 2.20 6.39
C ASP A 163 8.28 3.58 7.07
N VAL A 164 7.07 4.03 7.38
CA VAL A 164 6.85 5.35 8.01
C VAL A 164 6.24 5.25 9.40
N GLU A 165 5.74 4.07 9.76
CA GLU A 165 5.10 3.82 11.04
C GLU A 165 5.81 2.72 11.82
N THR A 166 6.01 2.97 13.09
CA THR A 166 6.65 2.00 13.98
C THR A 166 5.63 0.97 14.48
N GLN A 167 6.08 -0.25 14.78
CA GLN A 167 5.19 -1.31 15.25
C GLN A 167 4.46 -0.94 16.56
N LYS A 168 5.12 -0.25 17.49
CA LYS A 168 4.50 0.19 18.74
C LYS A 168 3.43 1.26 18.52
N ASN A 169 3.69 2.25 17.67
CA ASN A 169 2.68 3.26 17.33
C ASN A 169 1.49 2.63 16.60
N TRP A 170 1.75 1.71 15.65
CA TRP A 170 0.69 0.96 15.00
C TRP A 170 -0.12 0.15 16.02
N LEU A 171 0.53 -0.55 16.95
CA LEU A 171 -0.16 -1.33 17.98
C LEU A 171 -1.05 -0.45 18.87
N ALA A 172 -0.55 0.71 19.31
CA ALA A 172 -1.35 1.68 20.07
C ALA A 172 -2.52 2.22 19.25
N MET A 173 -2.28 2.57 17.98
CA MET A 173 -3.32 3.09 17.10
C MET A 173 -4.36 2.03 16.74
N ARG A 174 -3.94 0.77 16.58
CA ARG A 174 -4.80 -0.40 16.38
C ARG A 174 -5.71 -0.63 17.58
N GLN A 175 -5.21 -0.52 18.81
CA GLN A 175 -6.03 -0.61 20.03
C GLN A 175 -7.08 0.49 20.08
N ILE A 176 -6.70 1.73 19.75
CA ILE A 176 -7.65 2.85 19.66
C ILE A 176 -8.70 2.59 18.56
N LEU A 177 -8.31 2.11 17.38
CA LEU A 177 -9.23 1.76 16.29
C LEU A 177 -10.20 0.63 16.67
N VAL A 178 -9.74 -0.38 17.41
CA VAL A 178 -10.58 -1.43 17.99
C VAL A 178 -11.63 -0.81 18.93
N GLY A 179 -11.21 0.08 19.84
CA GLY A 179 -12.14 0.81 20.72
C GLY A 179 -13.09 1.77 19.98
N MET A 180 -12.64 2.40 18.89
CA MET A 180 -13.49 3.22 18.04
C MET A 180 -14.54 2.36 17.33
N SER A 181 -14.18 1.15 16.89
CA SER A 181 -15.09 0.22 16.21
C SER A 181 -16.22 -0.27 17.12
N SER A 182 -16.05 -0.35 18.44
CA SER A 182 -17.14 -0.70 19.36
C SER A 182 -18.17 0.43 19.49
N SER A 183 -17.73 1.68 19.33
CA SER A 183 -18.54 2.88 19.56
C SER A 183 -19.06 3.54 18.28
N SER A 184 -18.51 3.20 17.11
CA SER A 184 -18.80 3.83 15.83
C SER A 184 -19.03 2.81 14.72
N ARG A 185 -20.23 2.82 14.12
CA ARG A 185 -20.58 1.92 13.00
C ARG A 185 -19.75 2.18 11.75
N MET A 186 -19.49 3.44 11.41
CA MET A 186 -18.68 3.79 10.23
C MET A 186 -17.26 3.21 10.34
N VAL A 187 -16.64 3.34 11.52
CA VAL A 187 -15.28 2.83 11.77
C VAL A 187 -15.29 1.31 11.74
N ARG A 188 -16.30 0.68 12.37
CA ARG A 188 -16.47 -0.77 12.33
C ARG A 188 -16.56 -1.29 10.90
N TRP A 189 -17.42 -0.73 10.06
CA TRP A 189 -17.57 -1.17 8.68
C TRP A 189 -16.28 -1.00 7.88
N ALA A 190 -15.57 0.11 8.07
CA ALA A 190 -14.31 0.35 7.37
C ALA A 190 -13.19 -0.61 7.80
N VAL A 191 -13.07 -0.90 9.10
CA VAL A 191 -12.11 -1.89 9.64
C VAL A 191 -12.43 -3.30 9.15
N LEU A 192 -13.70 -3.69 9.12
CA LEU A 192 -14.12 -5.00 8.58
C LEU A 192 -13.84 -5.10 7.08
N ALA A 193 -14.13 -4.05 6.31
CA ALA A 193 -13.84 -4.00 4.88
C ALA A 193 -12.33 -4.13 4.60
N PHE A 194 -11.51 -3.42 5.38
CA PHE A 194 -10.05 -3.51 5.30
C PHE A 194 -9.57 -4.93 5.62
N SER A 195 -10.06 -5.53 6.70
CA SER A 195 -9.69 -6.88 7.13
C SER A 195 -10.07 -7.94 6.09
N ASN A 196 -11.27 -7.83 5.50
CA ASN A 196 -11.73 -8.69 4.43
C ASN A 196 -10.82 -8.56 3.20
N LEU A 197 -10.44 -7.34 2.80
CA LEU A 197 -9.50 -7.12 1.69
C LEU A 197 -8.14 -7.78 1.96
N MET A 198 -7.58 -7.57 3.15
CA MET A 198 -6.26 -8.12 3.49
C MET A 198 -6.27 -9.66 3.53
N LEU A 199 -7.33 -10.28 4.06
CA LEU A 199 -7.50 -11.73 4.07
C LEU A 199 -7.75 -12.33 2.69
N CYS A 200 -8.55 -11.67 1.84
CA CYS A 200 -8.77 -12.11 0.45
C CYS A 200 -7.48 -12.09 -0.38
N ARG A 201 -6.54 -11.20 -0.04
CA ARG A 201 -5.23 -11.10 -0.68
C ARG A 201 -4.19 -12.06 -0.09
N GLY A 202 -4.45 -12.60 1.10
CA GLY A 202 -3.62 -13.63 1.73
C GLY A 202 -3.83 -14.99 1.05
N ASP A 203 -2.79 -15.83 1.08
CA ASP A 203 -2.77 -17.13 0.40
C ASP A 203 -3.69 -18.14 1.14
N GLY A 204 -4.98 -18.19 0.77
CA GLY A 204 -5.56 -19.51 0.46
C GLY A 204 -6.91 -19.98 1.04
N ALA A 205 -7.68 -19.25 1.87
CA ALA A 205 -8.94 -19.82 2.41
C ALA A 205 -10.14 -18.88 2.57
N TRP A 206 -9.93 -17.56 2.59
CA TRP A 206 -11.02 -16.62 2.83
C TRP A 206 -11.72 -16.27 1.50
N MET A 207 -12.94 -16.78 1.31
CA MET A 207 -13.83 -16.31 0.24
C MET A 207 -14.42 -14.96 0.66
N SER A 208 -14.50 -14.01 -0.28
CA SER A 208 -15.06 -12.67 -0.04
C SER A 208 -16.35 -12.75 0.78
N SER A 209 -16.43 -11.91 1.81
CA SER A 209 -17.61 -11.79 2.66
C SER A 209 -18.90 -11.66 1.87
N GLN A 210 -19.97 -12.27 2.38
CA GLN A 210 -21.32 -12.09 1.81
C GLN A 210 -21.89 -10.70 2.14
N GLN A 211 -21.40 -10.07 3.21
CA GLN A 211 -21.68 -8.67 3.51
C GLN A 211 -20.73 -7.74 2.75
N ASP A 212 -21.30 -6.72 2.11
CA ASP A 212 -20.53 -5.66 1.46
C ASP A 212 -20.16 -4.57 2.49
N HIS A 213 -19.16 -4.88 3.33
CA HIS A 213 -18.69 -3.97 4.39
C HIS A 213 -18.22 -2.63 3.85
N TYR A 214 -17.59 -2.63 2.67
CA TYR A 214 -17.14 -1.42 2.00
C TYR A 214 -18.34 -0.51 1.67
N LYS A 215 -19.39 -1.05 1.03
CA LYS A 215 -20.60 -0.26 0.76
C LYS A 215 -21.24 0.27 2.03
N ASN A 216 -21.30 -0.54 3.10
CA ASN A 216 -21.85 -0.09 4.39
C ASN A 216 -21.05 1.10 4.97
N ALA A 217 -19.72 1.05 4.91
CA ALA A 217 -18.87 2.16 5.34
C ALA A 217 -19.10 3.42 4.48
N THR A 218 -19.14 3.28 3.15
CA THR A 218 -19.39 4.43 2.25
C THR A 218 -20.78 5.05 2.47
N ALA A 219 -21.79 4.25 2.80
CA ALA A 219 -23.13 4.73 3.12
C ALA A 219 -23.16 5.55 4.42
N GLU A 220 -22.47 5.10 5.48
CA GLU A 220 -22.35 5.88 6.72
C GLU A 220 -21.61 7.21 6.50
N VAL A 221 -20.56 7.22 5.66
CA VAL A 221 -19.87 8.47 5.28
C VAL A 221 -20.81 9.39 4.49
N ALA A 222 -21.54 8.86 3.51
CA ALA A 222 -22.49 9.65 2.72
C ALA A 222 -23.61 10.27 3.58
N ALA A 223 -24.09 9.54 4.60
CA ALA A 223 -25.06 10.07 5.55
C ALA A 223 -24.50 11.22 6.42
N CYS A 224 -23.17 11.34 6.54
CA CYS A 224 -22.55 12.48 7.23
C CYS A 224 -22.54 13.75 6.37
N ASP A 225 -22.53 13.61 5.03
CA ASP A 225 -22.54 14.76 4.11
C ASP A 225 -23.88 15.51 4.13
N GLU A 226 -24.96 14.87 4.60
CA GLU A 226 -26.27 15.50 4.80
C GLU A 226 -26.31 16.44 6.02
N GLN A 227 -25.26 16.42 6.86
CA GLN A 227 -25.13 17.27 8.04
C GLN A 227 -24.45 18.61 7.68
N ASP A 228 -24.71 19.67 8.48
CA ASP A 228 -24.10 20.98 8.25
C ASP A 228 -22.56 20.87 8.24
N PRO A 229 -21.84 21.32 7.18
CA PRO A 229 -20.39 21.29 7.09
C PRO A 229 -19.66 21.88 8.31
N ARG A 230 -20.30 22.82 9.03
CA ARG A 230 -19.77 23.43 10.25
C ARG A 230 -19.68 22.45 11.43
N VAL A 231 -20.41 21.33 11.39
CA VAL A 231 -20.36 20.28 12.43
C VAL A 231 -19.12 19.41 12.25
N LEU A 232 -18.68 19.18 11.01
CA LEU A 232 -17.51 18.38 10.67
C LEU A 232 -16.18 19.08 11.02
N SER A 233 -16.18 20.42 11.06
CA SER A 233 -15.03 21.22 11.51
C SER A 233 -14.83 21.23 13.03
N LYS A 234 -15.87 20.90 13.81
CA LYS A 234 -15.80 20.98 15.28
C LYS A 234 -14.98 19.84 15.86
N PRO A 235 -14.13 20.11 16.87
CA PRO A 235 -13.38 19.07 17.55
C PRO A 235 -14.33 18.10 18.27
N GLY A 236 -14.09 16.80 18.08
CA GLY A 236 -14.86 15.76 18.76
C GLY A 236 -14.73 14.37 18.12
N THR A 237 -15.27 13.37 18.81
CA THR A 237 -15.20 11.95 18.43
C THR A 237 -15.72 11.68 17.01
N HIS A 238 -16.71 12.45 16.55
CA HIS A 238 -17.26 12.30 15.20
C HIS A 238 -16.23 12.62 14.10
N ARG A 239 -15.48 13.72 14.25
CA ARG A 239 -14.42 14.11 13.30
C ARG A 239 -13.32 13.05 13.24
N THR A 240 -12.91 12.52 14.39
CA THR A 240 -11.92 11.44 14.48
C THR A 240 -12.42 10.14 13.83
N ASN A 241 -13.68 9.76 14.07
CA ASN A 241 -14.30 8.59 13.43
C ASN A 241 -14.36 8.73 11.90
N LEU A 242 -14.69 9.92 11.40
CA LEU A 242 -14.75 10.20 9.98
C LEU A 242 -13.36 10.13 9.33
N LEU A 243 -12.34 10.74 9.93
CA LEU A 243 -10.95 10.65 9.44
C LEU A 243 -10.44 9.21 9.40
N ALA A 244 -10.69 8.42 10.45
CA ALA A 244 -10.33 7.00 10.49
C ALA A 244 -11.03 6.20 9.37
N THR A 245 -12.32 6.46 9.15
CA THR A 245 -13.12 5.79 8.11
C THR A 245 -12.61 6.17 6.71
N LEU A 246 -12.34 7.45 6.46
CA LEU A 246 -11.79 7.94 5.19
C LEU A 246 -10.40 7.38 4.91
N PHE A 247 -9.53 7.25 5.92
CA PHE A 247 -8.23 6.59 5.78
C PHE A 247 -8.38 5.17 5.24
N PHE A 248 -9.22 4.33 5.86
CA PHE A 248 -9.43 2.95 5.41
C PHE A 248 -10.07 2.87 4.03
N LEU A 249 -11.09 3.69 3.75
CA LEU A 249 -11.72 3.72 2.43
C LEU A 249 -10.71 4.11 1.34
N SER A 250 -9.94 5.18 1.53
CA SER A 250 -8.88 5.58 0.61
C SER A 250 -7.83 4.48 0.43
N TYR A 251 -7.46 3.78 1.50
CA TYR A 251 -6.50 2.67 1.44
C TYR A 251 -7.03 1.53 0.55
N ILE A 252 -8.25 1.07 0.83
CA ILE A 252 -8.91 -0.01 0.08
C ILE A 252 -9.07 0.42 -1.38
N ASP A 253 -9.52 1.65 -1.63
CA ASP A 253 -9.72 2.19 -2.99
C ASP A 253 -8.43 2.25 -3.80
N ILE A 254 -7.32 2.62 -3.18
CA ILE A 254 -6.01 2.63 -3.85
C ILE A 254 -5.57 1.20 -4.21
N ILE A 255 -5.77 0.24 -3.31
CA ILE A 255 -5.37 -1.16 -3.54
C ILE A 255 -6.26 -1.85 -4.57
N GLU A 256 -7.57 -1.59 -4.55
CA GLU A 256 -8.55 -2.15 -5.48
C GLU A 256 -8.68 -1.34 -6.78
N ASP A 257 -7.81 -0.34 -6.98
CA ASP A 257 -7.73 0.49 -8.19
C ASP A 257 -9.04 1.29 -8.48
N ARG A 258 -9.74 1.70 -7.42
CA ARG A 258 -10.91 2.59 -7.46
C ARG A 258 -10.49 4.06 -7.28
N ILE A 259 -9.66 4.55 -8.19
CA ILE A 259 -8.99 5.87 -8.07
C ILE A 259 -9.96 7.04 -7.86
N GLU A 260 -11.10 7.07 -8.56
CA GLU A 260 -12.12 8.12 -8.37
C GLU A 260 -12.73 8.11 -6.96
N ALA A 261 -12.96 6.92 -6.39
CA ALA A 261 -13.46 6.78 -5.03
C ALA A 261 -12.40 7.18 -4.00
N ALA A 262 -11.13 6.80 -4.24
CA ALA A 262 -10.00 7.26 -3.43
C ALA A 262 -9.93 8.79 -3.42
N HIS A 263 -10.02 9.44 -4.58
CA HIS A 263 -10.00 10.91 -4.71
C HIS A 263 -11.16 11.57 -3.94
N SER A 264 -12.37 11.00 -4.04
CA SER A 264 -13.53 11.51 -3.29
C SER A 264 -13.29 11.47 -1.78
N SER A 265 -12.78 10.34 -1.27
CA SER A 265 -12.47 10.16 0.16
C SER A 265 -11.33 11.08 0.62
N LEU A 266 -10.26 11.21 -0.17
CA LEU A 266 -9.15 12.12 0.12
C LEU A 266 -9.59 13.58 0.13
N LYS A 267 -10.45 14.00 -0.81
CA LYS A 267 -11.01 15.35 -0.86
C LYS A 267 -11.87 15.66 0.36
N ARG A 268 -12.69 14.70 0.83
CA ARG A 268 -13.44 14.86 2.08
C ARG A 268 -12.51 15.06 3.28
N ALA A 269 -11.46 14.26 3.38
CA ALA A 269 -10.47 14.41 4.45
C ALA A 269 -9.76 15.77 4.38
N HIS A 270 -9.43 16.23 3.17
CA HIS A 270 -8.79 17.53 2.94
C HIS A 270 -9.70 18.68 3.36
N ASN A 271 -10.99 18.64 3.01
CA ASN A 271 -11.96 19.64 3.45
C ASN A 271 -12.04 19.72 4.99
N ILE A 272 -12.03 18.58 5.70
CA ILE A 272 -12.00 18.54 7.18
C ILE A 272 -10.74 19.22 7.70
N PHE A 273 -9.59 18.92 7.08
CA PHE A 273 -8.33 19.54 7.47
C PHE A 273 -8.35 21.05 7.22
N GLU A 274 -8.74 21.49 6.02
CA GLU A 274 -8.75 22.90 5.59
C GLU A 274 -9.64 23.77 6.49
N HIS A 275 -10.86 23.30 6.77
CA HIS A 275 -11.86 24.05 7.54
C HIS A 275 -11.75 23.85 9.06
N GLY A 276 -10.88 22.93 9.53
CA GLY A 276 -10.64 22.69 10.94
C GLY A 276 -9.64 23.67 11.54
N GLU A 277 -9.90 24.13 12.76
CA GLU A 277 -8.93 24.93 13.53
C GLU A 277 -7.68 24.08 13.84
N LYS A 278 -6.51 24.50 13.33
CA LYS A 278 -5.29 23.67 13.32
C LYS A 278 -4.82 23.23 14.71
N ASP A 279 -4.98 24.09 15.71
CA ASP A 279 -4.59 23.82 17.09
C ASP A 279 -5.54 22.86 17.82
N THR A 280 -6.72 22.60 17.25
CA THR A 280 -7.75 21.72 17.84
C THR A 280 -7.62 20.25 17.41
N PHE A 281 -6.71 19.92 16.50
CA PHE A 281 -6.51 18.53 16.08
C PHE A 281 -5.80 17.74 17.18
N THR A 282 -6.46 16.66 17.61
CA THR A 282 -5.90 15.71 18.59
C THR A 282 -4.72 14.94 18.00
N THR A 283 -3.92 14.33 18.88
CA THR A 283 -2.78 13.43 18.53
C THR A 283 -3.22 12.36 17.53
N THR A 284 -4.36 11.72 17.79
CA THR A 284 -4.96 10.69 16.92
C THR A 284 -5.39 11.24 15.56
N GLU A 285 -6.01 12.42 15.50
CA GLU A 285 -6.43 13.00 14.23
C GLU A 285 -5.24 13.41 13.37
N LYS A 286 -4.19 13.96 13.98
CA LYS A 286 -2.91 14.26 13.29
C LYS A 286 -2.29 12.98 12.73
N GLN A 287 -2.35 11.87 13.45
CA GLN A 287 -1.86 10.58 12.98
C GLN A 287 -2.64 10.08 11.74
N PHE A 288 -3.98 10.16 11.75
CA PHE A 288 -4.76 9.81 10.56
C PHE A 288 -4.48 10.74 9.38
N LEU A 289 -4.33 12.05 9.62
CA LEU A 289 -3.98 13.00 8.57
C LEU A 289 -2.60 12.72 7.95
N LEU A 290 -1.63 12.29 8.76
CA LEU A 290 -0.32 11.84 8.29
C LEU A 290 -0.42 10.59 7.39
N TRP A 291 -1.21 9.60 7.80
CA TRP A 291 -1.44 8.41 6.98
C TRP A 291 -2.22 8.72 5.70
N ILE A 292 -3.22 9.61 5.76
CA ILE A 292 -3.98 10.08 4.61
C ILE A 292 -3.07 10.83 3.63
N ARG A 293 -2.16 11.68 4.12
CA ARG A 293 -1.15 12.36 3.30
C ARG A 293 -0.29 11.36 2.53
N LEU A 294 0.09 10.23 3.15
CA LEU A 294 0.83 9.18 2.47
C LEU A 294 0.00 8.51 1.36
N LEU A 295 -1.27 8.22 1.63
CA LEU A 295 -2.19 7.68 0.62
C LEU A 295 -2.40 8.66 -0.55
N ASP A 296 -2.48 9.96 -0.27
CA ASP A 296 -2.60 10.98 -1.29
C ASP A 296 -1.33 11.07 -2.17
N ALA A 297 -0.14 10.97 -1.57
CA ALA A 297 1.13 10.85 -2.31
C ALA A 297 1.13 9.64 -3.27
N ARG A 298 0.53 8.52 -2.87
CA ARG A 298 0.37 7.34 -3.72
C ARG A 298 -0.66 7.57 -4.83
N ALA A 299 -1.82 8.14 -4.50
CA ALA A 299 -2.89 8.42 -5.45
C ALA A 299 -2.46 9.37 -6.58
N VAL A 300 -1.56 10.31 -6.30
CA VAL A 300 -0.98 11.22 -7.31
C VAL A 300 -0.35 10.47 -8.49
N SER A 301 0.30 9.33 -8.26
CA SER A 301 0.87 8.52 -9.35
C SER A 301 -0.21 8.02 -10.32
N ALA A 302 -1.42 7.76 -9.83
CA ALA A 302 -2.59 7.35 -10.60
C ALA A 302 -3.42 8.51 -11.18
N GLY A 303 -3.01 9.76 -10.98
CA GLY A 303 -3.72 10.95 -11.47
C GLY A 303 -4.35 11.83 -10.39
N GLY A 304 -4.16 11.52 -9.09
CA GLY A 304 -4.66 12.34 -8.00
C GLY A 304 -4.13 13.77 -7.96
N GLU A 305 -4.87 14.65 -7.30
CA GLU A 305 -4.57 16.09 -7.20
C GLU A 305 -3.45 16.42 -6.20
N GLY A 306 -3.14 15.50 -5.27
CA GLY A 306 -2.12 15.70 -4.24
C GLY A 306 -2.48 16.85 -3.30
N LEU A 307 -3.72 16.83 -2.80
CA LEU A 307 -4.32 17.87 -1.98
C LEU A 307 -3.53 18.12 -0.69
N PHE A 308 -3.05 17.06 -0.05
CA PHE A 308 -2.27 17.07 1.19
C PHE A 308 -0.77 17.26 0.97
N LEU A 309 -0.29 17.56 -0.24
CA LEU A 309 1.15 17.60 -0.55
C LEU A 309 1.67 19.03 -0.72
N SER A 310 0.91 20.03 -0.27
CA SER A 310 1.36 21.41 -0.31
C SER A 310 2.41 21.69 0.78
N LYS A 311 3.17 22.78 0.58
CA LYS A 311 4.24 23.23 1.49
C LYS A 311 3.69 23.76 2.82
N ASP A 312 2.50 24.36 2.80
CA ASP A 312 1.87 24.91 4.00
C ASP A 312 1.39 23.78 4.94
N GLU A 313 0.87 22.69 4.37
CA GLU A 313 0.48 21.48 5.11
C GLU A 313 1.67 20.71 5.66
N GLU A 314 2.81 20.71 4.95
CA GLU A 314 4.05 20.07 5.38
C GLU A 314 4.52 20.63 6.73
N THR A 315 4.43 21.94 6.92
CA THR A 315 4.85 22.59 8.17
C THR A 315 3.97 22.18 9.36
N LEU A 316 2.69 21.92 9.13
CA LEU A 316 1.73 21.59 10.20
C LEU A 316 1.69 20.09 10.54
N LEU A 317 1.84 19.23 9.54
CA LEU A 317 1.68 17.78 9.70
C LEU A 317 3.03 17.07 9.88
N VAL A 318 4.09 17.54 9.20
CA VAL A 318 5.39 16.85 9.12
C VAL A 318 6.39 17.45 10.09
N ASP A 319 6.50 18.78 10.15
CA ASP A 319 7.50 19.46 10.98
C ASP A 319 7.17 19.48 12.48
N ALA A 320 5.91 19.26 12.85
CA ALA A 320 5.49 19.13 14.25
C ALA A 320 6.00 17.85 14.94
N GLY A 321 6.64 16.93 14.19
CA GLY A 321 7.03 15.59 14.65
C GLY A 321 5.85 14.61 14.64
N SER A 322 6.12 13.30 14.52
CA SER A 322 5.05 12.30 14.62
C SER A 322 4.42 12.38 16.00
N PRO A 323 3.08 12.32 16.10
CA PRO A 323 2.39 12.32 17.36
C PRO A 323 2.92 11.19 18.26
N ASN A 324 3.44 11.51 19.44
CA ASN A 324 3.93 10.50 20.38
C ASN A 324 2.74 9.87 21.14
N ILE A 325 1.98 9.02 20.44
CA ILE A 325 0.79 8.31 20.97
C ILE A 325 1.14 7.53 22.26
N LEU A 326 2.39 7.06 22.39
CA LEU A 326 2.87 6.31 23.54
C LEU A 326 3.10 7.18 24.78
N LYS A 327 3.44 8.47 24.62
CA LYS A 327 3.65 9.38 25.76
C LYS A 327 2.38 9.59 26.57
N ASP A 328 1.23 9.64 25.90
CA ASP A 328 -0.09 9.79 26.54
C ASP A 328 -0.53 8.51 27.28
N ALA A 329 0.07 7.34 26.98
CA ALA A 329 -0.22 6.07 27.64
C ALA A 329 0.65 5.80 28.88
N VAL A 330 1.88 6.34 28.92
CA VAL A 330 2.85 6.13 30.02
C VAL A 330 2.53 6.95 31.27
N GLU A 331 1.70 8.00 31.17
CA GLU A 331 1.26 8.77 32.35
C GLU A 331 0.35 7.96 33.31
N ASN A 332 -0.10 6.76 32.92
CA ASN A 332 -0.94 5.88 33.74
C ASN A 332 -0.28 4.53 34.10
N GLY A 333 0.95 4.56 34.63
CA GLY A 333 1.41 3.62 35.66
C GLY A 333 2.25 2.41 35.23
N LYS A 334 3.56 2.46 35.55
CA LYS A 334 4.37 1.51 36.36
C LYS A 334 5.87 1.84 36.18
N ASP A 335 6.61 1.89 37.29
CA ASP A 335 7.98 2.43 37.41
C ASP A 335 9.14 1.53 36.92
N ASP A 336 8.88 0.44 36.18
CA ASP A 336 9.95 -0.41 35.63
C ASP A 336 9.99 -0.33 34.11
N ILE A 337 10.93 0.45 33.55
CA ILE A 337 11.21 0.52 32.11
C ILE A 337 11.88 -0.81 31.71
N ALA A 338 11.20 -1.64 30.93
CA ALA A 338 11.79 -2.88 30.43
C ALA A 338 12.95 -2.58 29.45
N PRO A 339 13.98 -3.43 29.33
CA PRO A 339 15.07 -3.24 28.36
C PRO A 339 14.58 -3.02 26.91
N GLY A 340 13.48 -3.67 26.52
CA GLY A 340 12.83 -3.46 25.22
C GLY A 340 12.27 -2.04 25.04
N ASP A 341 11.79 -1.40 26.10
CA ASP A 341 11.26 -0.04 26.03
C ASP A 341 12.37 1.00 25.77
N ILE A 342 13.59 0.70 26.20
CA ILE A 342 14.78 1.52 25.92
C ILE A 342 15.14 1.41 24.44
N GLU A 343 15.24 0.20 23.89
CA GLU A 343 15.61 -0.02 22.49
C GLU A 343 14.59 0.62 21.54
N ASP A 344 13.30 0.53 21.88
CA ASP A 344 12.23 1.17 21.12
C ASP A 344 12.25 2.70 21.21
N THR A 345 12.51 3.25 22.40
CA THR A 345 12.67 4.71 22.56
C THR A 345 13.84 5.21 21.73
N LEU A 346 14.97 4.49 21.76
CA LEU A 346 16.13 4.79 20.94
C LEU A 346 15.79 4.68 19.45
N PHE A 347 15.06 3.64 19.04
CA PHE A 347 14.58 3.50 17.66
C PHE A 347 13.79 4.72 17.23
N GLN A 348 12.76 5.11 17.98
CA GLN A 348 11.93 6.30 17.68
C GLN A 348 12.81 7.55 17.51
N VAL A 349 13.71 7.82 18.45
CA VAL A 349 14.57 9.01 18.43
C VAL A 349 15.50 9.02 17.21
N LEU A 350 16.06 7.87 16.85
CA LEU A 350 17.00 7.75 15.73
C LEU A 350 16.28 7.74 14.37
N TYR A 351 15.08 7.18 14.32
CA TYR A 351 14.31 6.96 13.10
C TYR A 351 13.50 8.20 12.68
N GLN A 352 12.93 8.93 13.65
CA GLN A 352 11.99 10.03 13.41
C GLN A 352 12.53 11.12 12.47
N PRO A 353 13.78 11.60 12.58
CA PRO A 353 14.31 12.61 11.65
C PRO A 353 14.32 12.12 10.20
N GLY A 354 14.48 10.81 9.98
CA GLY A 354 14.41 10.22 8.66
C GLY A 354 12.99 10.12 8.12
N ILE A 355 11.99 9.80 8.96
CA ILE A 355 10.58 9.85 8.56
C ILE A 355 10.22 11.26 8.09
N VAL A 356 10.60 12.28 8.85
CA VAL A 356 10.38 13.69 8.48
C VAL A 356 10.98 13.97 7.12
N PHE A 357 12.25 13.62 6.89
CA PHE A 357 12.89 13.75 5.58
C PHE A 357 12.10 13.04 4.48
N PHE A 358 11.68 11.79 4.70
CA PHE A 358 10.95 11.00 3.72
C PHE A 358 9.56 11.57 3.40
N GLN A 359 8.82 12.04 4.40
CA GLN A 359 7.53 12.70 4.19
C GLN A 359 7.68 13.97 3.35
N LYS A 360 8.76 14.74 3.53
CA LYS A 360 9.09 15.87 2.66
C LYS A 360 9.44 15.43 1.24
N VAL A 361 10.15 14.31 1.08
CA VAL A 361 10.40 13.71 -0.24
C VAL A 361 9.08 13.40 -0.96
N GLN A 362 8.07 12.87 -0.24
CA GLN A 362 6.75 12.56 -0.82
C GLN A 362 6.01 13.82 -1.33
N SER A 363 6.18 14.99 -0.67
CA SER A 363 5.61 16.27 -1.14
C SER A 363 6.00 16.61 -2.58
N PHE A 364 7.20 16.19 -3.00
CA PHE A 364 7.69 16.45 -4.35
C PHE A 364 6.94 15.66 -5.42
N MET A 365 6.36 14.51 -5.10
CA MET A 365 5.53 13.78 -6.07
C MET A 365 4.33 14.63 -6.50
N GLY A 366 3.62 15.24 -5.54
CA GLY A 366 2.51 16.15 -5.83
C GLY A 366 2.93 17.37 -6.65
N ARG A 367 4.06 17.99 -6.29
CA ARG A 367 4.59 19.16 -7.00
C ARG A 367 4.98 18.83 -8.45
N ILE A 368 5.62 17.68 -8.67
CA ILE A 368 6.03 17.22 -10.00
C ILE A 368 4.79 16.87 -10.83
N SER A 369 3.79 16.20 -10.24
CA SER A 369 2.56 15.87 -10.96
C SER A 369 1.75 17.09 -11.35
N LYS A 370 1.75 18.18 -10.58
CA LYS A 370 1.06 19.42 -10.98
C LYS A 370 1.62 20.07 -12.25
N ILE A 371 2.88 19.80 -12.61
CA ILE A 371 3.52 20.32 -13.83
C ILE A 371 3.55 19.31 -14.98
N ASP A 372 3.00 18.13 -14.75
CA ASP A 372 2.94 17.04 -15.71
C ASP A 372 1.84 17.29 -16.78
N PRO A 373 2.00 16.83 -18.04
CA PRO A 373 1.03 17.07 -19.11
C PRO A 373 -0.39 16.56 -18.83
N TRP A 374 -0.55 15.63 -17.88
CA TRP A 374 -1.85 15.08 -17.49
C TRP A 374 -2.63 16.00 -16.54
N HIS A 375 -1.96 16.95 -15.89
CA HIS A 375 -2.55 17.85 -14.90
C HIS A 375 -2.58 19.32 -15.34
N ARG A 376 -1.89 19.66 -16.44
CA ARG A 376 -1.91 21.01 -17.03
C ARG A 376 -1.81 20.95 -18.55
N SER A 377 -2.23 22.03 -19.22
CA SER A 377 -1.94 22.21 -20.65
C SER A 377 -0.44 22.28 -20.89
N ARG A 378 0.00 21.64 -21.96
CA ARG A 378 1.38 21.66 -22.46
C ARG A 378 1.40 21.63 -23.99
N GLY A 379 2.53 22.03 -24.57
CA GLY A 379 2.77 21.97 -26.01
C GLY A 379 3.02 23.33 -26.68
N THR A 380 2.79 24.45 -25.98
CA THR A 380 3.26 25.78 -26.43
C THR A 380 4.65 26.09 -25.88
N VAL A 381 5.38 27.02 -26.50
CA VAL A 381 6.70 27.43 -26.00
C VAL A 381 6.57 28.08 -24.62
N GLU A 382 5.48 28.81 -24.40
CA GLU A 382 5.12 29.43 -23.14
C GLU A 382 4.90 28.38 -22.05
N ASP A 383 4.11 27.34 -22.32
CA ASP A 383 3.88 26.22 -21.37
C ASP A 383 5.20 25.54 -21.00
N GLU A 384 6.04 25.24 -21.99
CA GLU A 384 7.31 24.56 -21.76
C GLU A 384 8.28 25.43 -20.96
N THR A 385 8.30 26.75 -21.22
CA THR A 385 9.10 27.71 -20.45
C THR A 385 8.62 27.78 -19.00
N GLU A 386 7.31 27.80 -18.76
CA GLU A 386 6.75 27.79 -17.42
C GLU A 386 7.09 26.49 -16.66
N VAL A 387 6.94 25.33 -17.32
CA VAL A 387 7.32 24.02 -16.78
C VAL A 387 8.81 23.96 -16.43
N MET A 388 9.68 24.51 -17.26
CA MET A 388 11.11 24.60 -16.96
C MET A 388 11.38 25.47 -15.72
N ASN A 389 10.71 26.63 -15.60
CA ASN A 389 10.87 27.52 -14.46
C ASN A 389 10.39 26.87 -13.14
N MET A 390 9.21 26.25 -13.14
CA MET A 390 8.71 25.51 -11.97
C MET A 390 9.60 24.29 -11.66
N GLY A 391 10.05 23.59 -12.70
CA GLY A 391 10.97 22.46 -12.57
C GLY A 391 12.28 22.86 -11.90
N GLN A 392 12.83 24.02 -12.25
CA GLN A 392 14.03 24.57 -11.62
C GLN A 392 13.79 24.92 -10.16
N ALA A 393 12.64 25.53 -9.82
CA ALA A 393 12.26 25.81 -8.44
C ALA A 393 12.14 24.51 -7.61
N ILE A 394 11.55 23.46 -8.19
CA ILE A 394 11.47 22.14 -7.56
C ILE A 394 12.87 21.54 -7.35
N ALA A 395 13.76 21.63 -8.33
CA ALA A 395 15.13 21.13 -8.22
C ALA A 395 15.93 21.84 -7.12
N VAL A 396 15.78 23.16 -6.98
CA VAL A 396 16.40 23.94 -5.90
C VAL A 396 15.89 23.48 -4.53
N ASP A 397 14.57 23.31 -4.38
CA ASP A 397 13.99 22.83 -3.13
C ASP A 397 14.40 21.39 -2.80
N LEU A 398 14.53 20.50 -3.79
CA LEU A 398 15.07 19.15 -3.60
C LEU A 398 16.51 19.21 -3.08
N ARG A 399 17.35 20.09 -3.63
CA ARG A 399 18.73 20.25 -3.16
C ARG A 399 18.77 20.75 -1.72
N LYS A 400 17.94 21.74 -1.39
CA LYS A 400 17.80 22.25 -0.02
C LYS A 400 17.36 21.16 0.96
N LEU A 401 16.39 20.32 0.59
CA LEU A 401 15.96 19.20 1.43
C LEU A 401 17.13 18.21 1.67
N TYR A 402 17.91 17.91 0.64
CA TYR A 402 19.07 17.04 0.76
C TYR A 402 20.12 17.62 1.72
N GLU A 403 20.40 18.92 1.63
CA GLU A 403 21.33 19.61 2.54
C GLU A 403 20.85 19.60 4.00
N GLN A 404 19.54 19.55 4.21
CA GLN A 404 18.90 19.50 5.53
C GLN A 404 18.66 18.09 6.08
N ARG A 405 19.09 17.04 5.36
CA ARG A 405 18.90 15.65 5.79
C ARG A 405 19.62 15.38 7.13
N PRO A 406 19.11 14.47 7.97
CA PRO A 406 19.70 14.23 9.28
C PRO A 406 21.13 13.65 9.14
N PRO A 407 22.12 14.10 9.94
CA PRO A 407 23.51 13.61 9.83
C PRO A 407 23.65 12.10 10.02
N LEU A 408 22.78 11.49 10.85
CA LEU A 408 22.74 10.04 11.03
C LEU A 408 22.47 9.29 9.71
N MET A 409 21.76 9.92 8.76
CA MET A 409 21.50 9.37 7.43
C MET A 409 22.78 9.03 6.68
N ASP A 410 23.76 9.93 6.69
CA ASP A 410 25.02 9.71 5.99
C ASP A 410 25.82 8.54 6.60
N ILE A 411 25.80 8.42 7.93
CA ILE A 411 26.47 7.35 8.66
C ILE A 411 25.79 6.00 8.37
N ALA A 412 24.47 5.95 8.46
CA ALA A 412 23.70 4.73 8.27
C ALA A 412 23.75 4.24 6.81
N VAL A 413 23.58 5.15 5.84
CA VAL A 413 23.65 4.83 4.40
C VAL A 413 25.03 4.28 4.04
N ALA A 414 26.10 4.86 4.60
CA ALA A 414 27.47 4.37 4.43
C ALA A 414 27.73 3.01 5.09
N GLY A 415 26.77 2.43 5.81
CA GLY A 415 26.94 1.16 6.54
C GLY A 415 27.87 1.27 7.74
N LYS A 416 28.09 2.48 8.27
CA LYS A 416 28.99 2.73 9.40
C LYS A 416 28.28 2.68 10.75
N LEU A 417 26.96 2.80 10.76
CA LEU A 417 26.15 2.60 11.96
C LEU A 417 26.22 1.11 12.32
N THR A 418 27.10 0.73 13.24
CA THR A 418 27.46 -0.67 13.56
C THR A 418 27.78 -0.83 15.05
N PRO A 419 27.76 -2.05 15.60
CA PRO A 419 28.31 -2.32 16.92
C PRO A 419 29.76 -1.83 17.06
N PRO A 420 30.20 -1.31 18.22
CA PRO A 420 29.51 -1.28 19.52
C PRO A 420 28.60 -0.05 19.74
N HIS A 421 28.42 0.83 18.75
CA HIS A 421 27.69 2.10 18.94
C HIS A 421 26.19 1.91 19.17
N ILE A 422 25.61 0.89 18.53
CA ILE A 422 24.19 0.53 18.62
C ILE A 422 24.05 -0.99 18.38
N SER A 423 22.92 -1.58 18.78
CA SER A 423 22.63 -3.00 18.53
C SER A 423 22.67 -3.30 17.01
N ALA A 424 23.07 -4.52 16.66
CA ALA A 424 23.08 -4.95 15.25
C ALA A 424 21.68 -4.85 14.61
N HIS A 425 20.64 -5.08 15.41
CA HIS A 425 19.25 -4.95 14.98
C HIS A 425 18.90 -3.50 14.61
N LEU A 426 19.10 -2.54 15.53
CA LEU A 426 18.81 -1.13 15.25
C LEU A 426 19.65 -0.58 14.09
N SER A 427 20.92 -0.98 14.02
CA SER A 427 21.80 -0.68 12.89
C SER A 427 21.15 -1.09 11.57
N PHE A 428 20.72 -2.36 11.47
CA PHE A 428 20.08 -2.89 10.27
C PHE A 428 18.80 -2.14 9.88
N VAL A 429 17.88 -1.96 10.82
CA VAL A 429 16.56 -1.35 10.54
C VAL A 429 16.71 0.12 10.13
N VAL A 430 17.50 0.90 10.87
CA VAL A 430 17.73 2.33 10.57
C VAL A 430 18.47 2.50 9.25
N THR A 431 19.52 1.70 8.99
CA THR A 431 20.25 1.74 7.72
C THR A 431 19.36 1.40 6.54
N ARG A 432 18.53 0.36 6.64
CA ARG A 432 17.62 -0.06 5.56
C ARG A 432 16.60 1.03 5.23
N ALA A 433 15.98 1.64 6.24
CA ALA A 433 15.03 2.72 6.03
C ALA A 433 15.68 3.95 5.41
N PHE A 434 16.83 4.39 5.91
CA PHE A 434 17.51 5.56 5.38
C PHE A 434 18.01 5.37 3.94
N ARG A 435 18.44 4.16 3.56
CA ARG A 435 18.72 3.80 2.16
C ARG A 435 17.46 3.85 1.29
N THR A 436 16.32 3.41 1.80
CA THR A 436 15.02 3.46 1.11
C THR A 436 14.55 4.90 0.90
N TYR A 437 14.66 5.74 1.93
CA TYR A 437 14.28 7.16 1.88
C TYR A 437 15.15 7.94 0.88
N LEU A 438 16.46 7.69 0.92
CA LEU A 438 17.39 8.33 0.00
C LEU A 438 17.19 7.84 -1.45
N SER A 439 16.82 6.58 -1.65
CA SER A 439 16.45 6.06 -2.97
C SER A 439 15.22 6.78 -3.54
N ASN A 440 14.22 7.07 -2.69
CA ASN A 440 13.04 7.84 -3.09
C ASN A 440 13.39 9.31 -3.39
N TYR A 441 14.32 9.92 -2.65
CA TYR A 441 14.83 11.25 -2.97
C TYR A 441 15.42 11.31 -4.38
N TYR A 442 16.31 10.36 -4.71
CA TYR A 442 16.90 10.28 -6.05
C TYR A 442 15.85 9.95 -7.11
N ALA A 443 14.87 9.10 -6.80
CA ALA A 443 13.75 8.82 -7.71
C ALA A 443 12.96 10.09 -8.05
N SER A 444 12.75 11.01 -7.09
CA SER A 444 12.13 12.31 -7.36
C SER A 444 12.95 13.17 -8.34
N LYS A 445 14.29 13.11 -8.32
CA LYS A 445 15.13 13.80 -9.32
C LYS A 445 14.94 13.20 -10.72
N ILE A 446 14.88 11.87 -10.84
CA ILE A 446 14.63 11.21 -12.12
C ILE A 446 13.23 11.53 -12.63
N HIS A 447 12.23 11.45 -11.77
CA HIS A 447 10.85 11.78 -12.10
C HIS A 447 10.72 13.22 -12.62
N LEU A 448 11.29 14.18 -11.88
CA LEU A 448 11.33 15.59 -12.30
C LEU A 448 11.99 15.73 -13.68
N HIS A 449 13.12 15.04 -13.91
CA HIS A 449 13.80 15.08 -15.20
C HIS A 449 12.93 14.52 -16.33
N ARG A 450 12.23 13.41 -16.10
CA ARG A 450 11.34 12.80 -17.08
C ARG A 450 10.18 13.73 -17.46
N VAL A 451 9.67 14.51 -16.50
CA VAL A 451 8.54 15.44 -16.70
C VAL A 451 8.98 16.76 -17.35
N VAL A 452 10.03 17.39 -16.83
CA VAL A 452 10.48 18.72 -17.27
C VAL A 452 11.31 18.62 -18.55
N TYR A 453 12.24 17.69 -18.60
CA TYR A 453 13.24 17.58 -19.65
C TYR A 453 12.97 16.39 -20.59
N LYS A 454 11.68 16.15 -20.89
CA LYS A 454 11.21 14.98 -21.65
C LYS A 454 12.00 14.74 -22.95
N ALA A 455 12.29 15.81 -23.69
CA ALA A 455 12.99 15.78 -24.98
C ALA A 455 14.52 15.87 -24.88
N PHE A 456 15.08 16.04 -23.68
CA PHE A 456 16.51 16.22 -23.48
C PHE A 456 17.18 14.93 -22.97
N PRO A 457 18.49 14.75 -23.30
CA PRO A 457 19.28 13.68 -22.71
C PRO A 457 19.38 13.83 -21.19
N LEU A 458 19.77 12.76 -20.51
CA LEU A 458 20.00 12.78 -19.08
C LEU A 458 21.08 13.80 -18.71
N THR A 459 20.77 14.66 -17.75
CA THR A 459 21.79 15.53 -17.12
C THR A 459 22.77 14.71 -16.29
N SER A 460 23.91 15.31 -15.94
CA SER A 460 24.86 14.72 -14.99
C SER A 460 24.20 14.43 -13.63
N GLU A 461 23.33 15.34 -13.17
CA GLU A 461 22.59 15.17 -11.91
C GLU A 461 21.59 14.01 -11.95
N ALA A 462 20.93 13.76 -13.10
CA ALA A 462 20.04 12.62 -13.27
C ALA A 462 20.84 11.31 -13.40
N THR A 463 21.98 11.35 -14.08
CA THR A 463 22.88 10.19 -14.19
C THR A 463 23.43 9.77 -12.82
N ASP A 464 23.88 10.71 -12.00
CA ASP A 464 24.30 10.43 -10.61
C ASP A 464 23.13 9.87 -9.79
N ALA A 465 21.93 10.46 -9.90
CA ALA A 465 20.76 9.95 -9.19
C ALA A 465 20.43 8.48 -9.55
N LEU A 466 20.53 8.08 -10.83
CA LEU A 466 20.38 6.68 -11.24
C LEU A 466 21.44 5.77 -10.60
N GLN A 467 22.70 6.20 -10.61
CA GLN A 467 23.80 5.46 -9.98
C GLN A 467 23.59 5.29 -8.47
N GLN A 468 23.09 6.32 -7.79
CA GLN A 468 22.80 6.24 -6.36
C GLN A 468 21.63 5.28 -6.08
N ILE A 469 20.52 5.33 -6.83
CA ILE A 469 19.41 4.37 -6.65
C ILE A 469 19.93 2.95 -6.84
N LYS A 470 20.72 2.69 -7.88
CA LYS A 470 21.31 1.38 -8.17
C LYS A 470 22.21 0.89 -7.02
N ARG A 471 23.09 1.76 -6.52
CA ARG A 471 23.98 1.47 -5.39
C ARG A 471 23.18 1.15 -4.12
N LEU A 472 22.25 2.02 -3.75
CA LEU A 472 21.44 1.87 -2.54
C LEU A 472 20.58 0.60 -2.58
N THR A 473 19.98 0.31 -3.73
CA THR A 473 19.19 -0.92 -3.93
C THR A 473 20.04 -2.16 -3.68
N ARG A 474 21.25 -2.24 -4.27
CA ARG A 474 22.16 -3.37 -4.05
C ARG A 474 22.57 -3.52 -2.59
N LEU A 475 22.92 -2.41 -1.93
CA LEU A 475 23.25 -2.41 -0.51
C LEU A 475 22.10 -2.86 0.38
N ILE A 476 20.84 -2.61 -0.01
CA ILE A 476 19.68 -3.15 0.70
C ILE A 476 19.61 -4.66 0.46
N VAL A 477 19.63 -5.11 -0.81
CA VAL A 477 19.56 -6.54 -1.17
C VAL A 477 20.66 -7.37 -0.52
N GLU A 478 21.89 -6.86 -0.43
CA GLU A 478 23.02 -7.52 0.23
C GLU A 478 22.80 -7.77 1.73
N GLY A 479 21.95 -6.97 2.38
CA GLY A 479 21.59 -7.14 3.78
C GLY A 479 20.33 -7.97 4.03
N LEU A 480 19.63 -8.40 2.97
CA LEU A 480 18.42 -9.21 3.10
C LEU A 480 18.73 -10.70 3.07
N ASP A 481 17.92 -11.49 3.77
CA ASP A 481 18.03 -12.95 3.75
C ASP A 481 17.57 -13.54 2.41
N HIS A 482 17.93 -14.80 2.16
CA HIS A 482 17.60 -15.48 0.91
C HIS A 482 16.08 -15.67 0.76
N GLY A 483 15.47 -14.85 -0.09
CA GLY A 483 14.04 -14.93 -0.41
C GLY A 483 13.26 -13.67 -0.03
N ASP A 484 13.86 -12.81 0.80
CA ASP A 484 13.26 -11.55 1.20
C ASP A 484 13.16 -10.56 0.03
N ALA A 485 12.05 -9.81 0.05
CA ALA A 485 11.79 -8.77 -0.92
C ALA A 485 12.31 -7.41 -0.44
N LEU A 486 12.57 -6.52 -1.39
CA LEU A 486 12.83 -5.11 -1.08
C LEU A 486 11.61 -4.47 -0.40
N PRO A 487 11.82 -3.42 0.43
CA PRO A 487 10.73 -2.63 0.99
C PRO A 487 9.80 -2.13 -0.10
N VAL A 488 8.50 -2.08 0.19
CA VAL A 488 7.44 -1.69 -0.75
C VAL A 488 7.74 -0.31 -1.38
N ASN A 489 8.29 0.61 -0.59
CA ASN A 489 8.66 1.95 -1.08
C ASN A 489 9.86 1.97 -2.04
N MET A 490 10.48 0.82 -2.34
CA MET A 490 11.48 0.68 -3.42
C MET A 490 10.85 0.46 -4.80
N LEU A 491 9.55 0.16 -4.89
CA LEU A 491 8.90 -0.12 -6.16
C LEU A 491 8.99 1.07 -7.13
N TRP A 492 8.75 2.29 -6.63
CA TRP A 492 8.88 3.52 -7.41
C TRP A 492 10.33 3.84 -7.82
N PRO A 493 11.33 3.83 -6.90
CA PRO A 493 12.74 3.93 -7.28
C PRO A 493 13.19 2.92 -8.34
N LEU A 494 12.76 1.66 -8.24
CA LEU A 494 13.09 0.62 -9.21
C LEU A 494 12.46 0.90 -10.58
N LEU A 495 11.22 1.38 -10.62
CA LEU A 495 10.59 1.80 -11.87
C LEU A 495 11.34 2.97 -12.52
N MET A 496 11.70 4.00 -11.72
CA MET A 496 12.48 5.14 -12.22
C MET A 496 13.85 4.71 -12.75
N LEU A 497 14.58 3.88 -12.00
CA LEU A 497 15.86 3.32 -12.42
C LEU A 497 15.72 2.50 -13.70
N GLY A 498 14.78 1.56 -13.73
CA GLY A 498 14.56 0.68 -14.86
C GLY A 498 14.12 1.44 -16.12
N SER A 499 13.37 2.55 -15.97
CA SER A 499 12.88 3.33 -17.11
C SER A 499 13.98 4.11 -17.85
N GLU A 500 15.16 4.28 -17.25
CA GLU A 500 16.30 4.99 -17.85
C GLU A 500 17.53 4.08 -18.04
N GLU A 501 17.58 2.91 -17.40
CA GLU A 501 18.67 1.94 -17.55
C GLU A 501 18.76 1.41 -18.99
N GLN A 502 19.98 1.26 -19.49
CA GLN A 502 20.26 0.84 -20.87
C GLN A 502 20.88 -0.56 -20.94
N ASP A 503 21.58 -0.98 -19.88
CA ASP A 503 22.16 -2.32 -19.84
C ASP A 503 21.09 -3.40 -19.68
N LEU A 504 21.06 -4.36 -20.61
CA LEU A 504 20.03 -5.41 -20.64
C LEU A 504 20.06 -6.33 -19.41
N ARG A 505 21.26 -6.60 -18.86
CA ARG A 505 21.39 -7.46 -17.67
C ARG A 505 20.86 -6.73 -16.44
N GLU A 506 21.12 -5.43 -16.35
CA GLU A 506 20.62 -4.58 -15.28
C GLU A 506 19.11 -4.39 -15.37
N ARG A 507 18.54 -4.18 -16.56
CA ARG A 507 17.09 -4.16 -16.78
C ARG A 507 16.43 -5.44 -16.29
N ALA A 508 16.99 -6.60 -16.65
CA ALA A 508 16.50 -7.90 -16.19
C ALA A 508 16.60 -8.07 -14.67
N TRP A 509 17.70 -7.61 -14.07
CA TRP A 509 17.87 -7.66 -12.61
C TRP A 509 16.85 -6.77 -11.89
N ILE A 510 16.61 -5.55 -12.38
CA ILE A 510 15.61 -4.61 -11.83
C ILE A 510 14.21 -5.22 -11.91
N ALA A 511 13.82 -5.74 -13.08
CA ALA A 511 12.53 -6.41 -13.26
C ALA A 511 12.39 -7.62 -12.33
N GLY A 512 13.47 -8.40 -12.17
CA GLY A 512 13.52 -9.51 -11.21
C GLY A 512 13.31 -9.07 -9.76
N GLN A 513 13.89 -7.93 -9.34
CA GLN A 513 13.64 -7.40 -8.00
C GLN A 513 12.19 -6.93 -7.82
N ILE A 514 11.62 -6.26 -8.83
CA ILE A 514 10.21 -5.86 -8.80
C ILE A 514 9.31 -7.10 -8.66
N LEU A 515 9.53 -8.16 -9.43
CA LEU A 515 8.73 -9.38 -9.36
C LEU A 515 8.83 -10.08 -8.00
N LYS A 516 10.00 -10.08 -7.34
CA LYS A 516 10.13 -10.60 -5.97
C LYS A 516 9.26 -9.86 -4.97
N MET A 517 8.91 -8.61 -5.23
CA MET A 517 8.04 -7.81 -4.36
C MET A 517 6.56 -8.17 -4.49
N GLU A 518 6.14 -9.08 -5.40
CA GLU A 518 4.72 -9.43 -5.60
C GLU A 518 4.01 -9.89 -4.31
N LYS A 519 4.73 -10.55 -3.40
CA LYS A 519 4.19 -11.00 -2.11
C LYS A 519 3.87 -9.85 -1.13
N VAL A 520 4.58 -8.73 -1.25
CA VAL A 520 4.50 -7.59 -0.31
C VAL A 520 3.84 -6.36 -0.94
N ALA A 521 3.86 -6.25 -2.26
CA ALA A 521 3.30 -5.16 -3.06
C ALA A 521 2.50 -5.76 -4.22
N GLY A 522 1.17 -5.81 -4.10
CA GLY A 522 0.38 -6.60 -5.06
C GLY A 522 0.14 -5.95 -6.43
N ASN A 523 0.69 -4.76 -6.68
CA ASN A 523 0.81 -4.21 -8.04
C ASN A 523 2.23 -4.41 -8.63
N ALA A 524 3.14 -5.11 -7.94
CA ALA A 524 4.53 -5.23 -8.41
C ALA A 524 4.61 -5.95 -9.76
N LYS A 525 3.81 -7.01 -9.95
CA LYS A 525 3.72 -7.73 -11.23
C LYS A 525 3.26 -6.86 -12.38
N ILE A 526 2.19 -6.09 -12.20
CA ILE A 526 1.71 -5.16 -13.23
C ILE A 526 2.70 -4.01 -13.45
N THR A 527 3.43 -3.59 -12.41
CA THR A 527 4.51 -2.58 -12.52
C THR A 527 5.68 -3.10 -13.37
N ALA A 528 6.08 -4.37 -13.20
CA ALA A 528 7.10 -4.99 -14.04
C ALA A 528 6.66 -5.04 -15.52
N GLN A 529 5.40 -5.40 -15.79
CA GLN A 529 4.84 -5.40 -17.15
C GLN A 529 4.84 -3.99 -17.78
N VAL A 530 4.49 -2.96 -17.01
CA VAL A 530 4.59 -1.57 -17.47
C VAL A 530 6.04 -1.20 -17.77
N LEU A 531 6.98 -1.56 -16.90
CA LEU A 531 8.40 -1.26 -17.08
C LEU A 531 8.95 -1.88 -18.37
N GLU A 532 8.67 -3.16 -18.62
CA GLU A 532 9.08 -3.88 -19.82
C GLU A 532 8.54 -3.20 -21.09
N GLU A 533 7.25 -2.84 -21.09
CA GLU A 533 6.64 -2.16 -22.25
C GLU A 533 7.19 -0.74 -22.44
N VAL A 534 7.46 0.00 -21.36
CA VAL A 534 8.13 1.31 -21.43
C VAL A 534 9.49 1.17 -22.09
N GLN A 535 10.31 0.21 -21.65
CA GLN A 535 11.63 -0.06 -22.22
C GLN A 535 11.52 -0.43 -23.71
N LEU A 536 10.62 -1.36 -24.06
CA LEU A 536 10.38 -1.78 -25.43
C LEU A 536 10.05 -0.60 -26.35
N ARG A 537 9.10 0.25 -25.95
CA ARG A 537 8.69 1.40 -26.75
C ARG A 537 9.79 2.46 -26.84
N GLN A 538 10.54 2.67 -25.77
CA GLN A 538 11.68 3.60 -25.78
C GLN A 538 12.77 3.13 -26.74
N ASP A 539 13.09 1.84 -26.77
CA ASP A 539 14.09 1.27 -27.67
C ASP A 539 13.65 1.38 -29.14
N GLN A 540 12.36 1.15 -29.43
CA GLN A 540 11.79 1.29 -30.77
C GLN A 540 11.78 2.74 -31.27
N GLN A 541 11.38 3.67 -30.40
CA GLN A 541 11.20 5.09 -30.75
C GLN A 541 12.49 5.90 -30.59
N LYS A 542 13.50 5.36 -29.90
CA LYS A 542 14.73 6.07 -29.49
C LYS A 542 14.43 7.38 -28.76
N ALA A 543 13.34 7.41 -28.01
CA ALA A 543 12.84 8.58 -27.31
C ALA A 543 12.18 8.15 -26.00
N ARG A 544 12.17 9.03 -25.00
CA ARG A 544 11.53 8.77 -23.71
C ARG A 544 10.02 8.66 -23.89
N VAL A 545 9.46 7.58 -23.34
CA VAL A 545 8.01 7.31 -23.40
C VAL A 545 7.38 7.70 -22.06
N ASP A 546 6.20 8.28 -22.13
CA ASP A 546 5.42 8.60 -20.93
C ASP A 546 4.87 7.31 -20.30
N ILE A 547 5.22 7.06 -19.03
CA ILE A 547 4.88 5.82 -18.32
C ILE A 547 3.36 5.71 -18.16
N ARG A 548 2.68 6.82 -17.87
CA ARG A 548 1.23 6.85 -17.69
C ARG A 548 0.48 6.52 -18.98
N SER A 549 0.96 7.03 -20.12
CA SER A 549 0.47 6.63 -21.45
C SER A 549 0.58 5.13 -21.70
N VAL A 550 1.65 4.49 -21.22
CA VAL A 550 1.84 3.03 -21.33
C VAL A 550 0.86 2.28 -20.43
N MET A 551 0.68 2.71 -19.19
CA MET A 551 -0.32 2.14 -18.27
C MET A 551 -1.71 2.14 -18.89
N HIS A 552 -2.15 3.29 -19.42
CA HIS A 552 -3.43 3.40 -20.12
C HIS A 552 -3.50 2.51 -21.36
N ALA A 553 -2.42 2.38 -22.13
CA ALA A 553 -2.42 1.58 -23.36
C ALA A 553 -2.55 0.07 -23.09
N ILE A 554 -1.91 -0.44 -22.03
CA ILE A 554 -1.92 -1.88 -21.72
C ILE A 554 -3.16 -2.26 -20.90
N PHE A 555 -3.48 -1.47 -19.87
CA PHE A 555 -4.47 -1.84 -18.86
C PHE A 555 -5.78 -1.06 -18.98
N ASN A 556 -5.87 -0.10 -19.91
CA ASN A 556 -7.01 0.82 -20.05
C ASN A 556 -7.32 1.60 -18.75
N ARG A 557 -6.32 1.75 -17.88
CA ARG A 557 -6.40 2.42 -16.58
C ARG A 557 -5.00 2.83 -16.11
N CYS A 558 -4.95 3.75 -15.15
CA CYS A 558 -3.75 4.05 -14.37
C CYS A 558 -3.98 3.60 -12.94
N PHE A 559 -2.95 3.00 -12.35
CA PHE A 559 -2.98 2.51 -10.99
C PHE A 559 -1.86 3.17 -10.18
N ALA A 560 -2.06 3.27 -8.88
CA ALA A 560 -1.05 3.81 -8.01
C ALA A 560 0.10 2.79 -7.85
N ILE A 561 1.35 3.27 -7.84
CA ILE A 561 2.51 2.42 -7.58
C ILE A 561 2.76 2.44 -6.07
N VAL A 562 2.27 1.38 -5.44
CA VAL A 562 2.05 1.26 -3.99
C VAL A 562 2.41 -0.10 -3.47
#